data_AF-A0A7Y8KUK8-F1
#
_entry.id   AF-A0A7Y8KUK8-F1
#
_cell.length_a   1.000
_cell.length_b   1.000
_cell.length_c   1.000
_cell.angle_alpha   90.00
_cell.angle_beta   90.00
_cell.angle_gamma   90.00
#
_symmetry.space_group_name_H-M   'P 1'
#
loop_
_entity.id
_entity.type
_entity.pdbx_description
1 polymer ?
#
loop_
_entity_poly.entity_id
_entity_poly.type
_entity_poly.pdbx_seq_one_letter_code
_entity_poly.pdbx_strand_id
1 'polypeptide(L)'
;MSEPLSIAAQIHVPAALFEQWLKQPLPDERQVLDALADLLDTADCNPEELFLCQYLPEQQVLLFFLSDGRNLQDAVPQLDLFRCLASLSGEEAKGYVAVGRYPYGGMGEEGVWRVGKGRLGKVRGLSSDAMAELDPLLAKLIAWMPEQQRHQKALYFRKLVLRFNKRGNAFVRRATPGRPLWFGDEYITDGKHVYYGSSRLASARRVEEADPFHFRRVAGLIWRDGNRLYFKDRPIAGLQERFRVVGNAVVVGNHAYVADRDGRDFACDEVDPARFKRLCRDSDYYGDGARIWYGMERLPESPDTFEILEAGIARGRNAVYRHGVVCAGIDAASLVRLGNGFFQDREQLWFHDSTGSMFIALGRCAPGAPKVQGPWCRDETRVWFHEHQLADADPCSFQPVSYPYAADARHVWCQQHREVDPEVIAAVRAAWTRLASAGD
;
A
#
# COMPACT_ATOMS: atom_id res chain seq x y z
N MET A 1 -5.95 -6.52 -7.53
CA MET A 1 -4.63 -6.01 -7.11
C MET A 1 -3.71 -7.20 -6.91
N SER A 2 -2.50 -7.19 -7.48
CA SER A 2 -1.53 -8.27 -7.25
C SER A 2 -1.02 -8.19 -5.82
N GLU A 3 -1.02 -9.32 -5.09
CA GLU A 3 -0.40 -9.38 -3.77
C GLU A 3 1.08 -8.96 -3.85
N PRO A 4 1.58 -8.22 -2.84
CA PRO A 4 2.97 -7.82 -2.78
C PRO A 4 3.87 -9.05 -2.60
N LEU A 5 5.07 -8.94 -3.14
CA LEU A 5 6.17 -9.87 -2.92
C LEU A 5 6.79 -9.58 -1.55
N SER A 6 6.94 -10.62 -0.76
CA SER A 6 7.54 -10.56 0.57
C SER A 6 8.90 -11.24 0.57
N ILE A 7 9.83 -10.71 1.38
CA ILE A 7 11.13 -11.32 1.64
C ILE A 7 11.11 -11.84 3.07
N ALA A 8 11.24 -13.16 3.23
CA ALA A 8 11.38 -13.83 4.51
C ALA A 8 12.81 -14.39 4.63
N ALA A 9 13.46 -14.15 5.75
CA ALA A 9 14.73 -14.79 6.07
C ALA A 9 14.74 -15.36 7.48
N GLN A 10 15.35 -16.54 7.60
CA GLN A 10 15.72 -17.15 8.86
C GLN A 10 17.20 -17.49 8.80
N ILE A 11 17.99 -16.80 9.61
CA ILE A 11 19.44 -16.99 9.67
C ILE A 11 19.81 -17.36 11.09
N HIS A 12 20.28 -18.59 11.29
CA HIS A 12 20.92 -18.99 12.52
C HIS A 12 22.26 -18.28 12.63
N VAL A 13 22.40 -17.45 13.66
CA VAL A 13 23.61 -16.69 13.99
C VAL A 13 23.84 -16.83 15.48
N PRO A 14 24.95 -17.45 15.93
CA PRO A 14 25.29 -17.52 17.35
C PRO A 14 25.32 -16.13 18.01
N ALA A 15 24.85 -16.04 19.26
CA ALA A 15 24.71 -14.75 19.95
C ALA A 15 26.03 -13.96 20.06
N ALA A 16 27.16 -14.65 20.24
CA ALA A 16 28.48 -14.03 20.26
C ALA A 16 28.85 -13.41 18.90
N LEU A 17 28.59 -14.12 17.80
CA LEU A 17 28.82 -13.63 16.44
C LEU A 17 27.85 -12.50 16.09
N PHE A 18 26.60 -12.58 16.53
CA PHE A 18 25.62 -11.50 16.38
C PHE A 18 26.06 -10.23 17.11
N GLU A 19 26.48 -10.33 18.38
CA GLU A 19 27.01 -9.19 19.15
C GLU A 19 28.32 -8.65 18.60
N GLN A 20 29.18 -9.51 18.04
CA GLN A 20 30.37 -9.09 17.33
C GLN A 20 30.00 -8.35 16.04
N TRP A 21 29.06 -8.88 15.27
CA TRP A 21 28.55 -8.27 14.05
C TRP A 21 27.97 -6.86 14.30
N LEU A 22 27.19 -6.67 15.37
CA LEU A 22 26.70 -5.35 15.79
C LEU A 22 27.83 -4.32 16.01
N LYS A 23 29.06 -4.77 16.27
CA LYS A 23 30.24 -3.93 16.50
C LYS A 23 31.07 -3.75 15.22
N GLN A 24 31.21 -4.78 14.37
CA GLN A 24 32.00 -4.77 13.13
C GLN A 24 31.52 -3.72 12.11
N PRO A 25 32.38 -3.09 11.30
CA PRO A 25 31.94 -2.19 10.26
C PRO A 25 31.24 -2.89 9.08
N LEU A 26 30.16 -2.29 8.57
CA LEU A 26 29.57 -2.73 7.29
C LEU A 26 30.45 -2.23 6.13
N PRO A 27 30.65 -3.03 5.07
CA PRO A 27 31.18 -2.61 3.78
C PRO A 27 30.46 -1.37 3.26
N ASP A 28 31.20 -0.49 2.58
CA ASP A 28 30.68 0.76 2.01
C ASP A 28 30.09 0.51 0.61
N GLU A 29 29.07 -0.35 0.56
CA GLU A 29 28.38 -0.69 -0.68
C GLU A 29 27.09 0.13 -0.79
N ARG A 30 27.00 0.95 -1.84
CA ARG A 30 25.87 1.85 -2.08
C ARG A 30 24.52 1.14 -1.99
N GLN A 31 24.39 -0.04 -2.62
CA GLN A 31 23.17 -0.85 -2.62
C GLN A 31 22.75 -1.31 -1.21
N VAL A 32 23.71 -1.68 -0.36
CA VAL A 32 23.44 -2.09 1.02
C VAL A 32 22.96 -0.90 1.84
N LEU A 33 23.50 0.29 1.60
CA LEU A 33 23.18 1.50 2.35
C LEU A 33 21.84 2.09 1.93
N ASP A 34 21.51 2.05 0.64
CA ASP A 34 20.19 2.40 0.13
C ASP A 34 19.11 1.46 0.73
N ALA A 35 19.36 0.15 0.75
CA ALA A 35 18.47 -0.83 1.40
C ALA A 35 18.27 -0.55 2.90
N LEU A 36 19.32 -0.11 3.60
CA LEU A 36 19.22 0.24 5.02
C LEU A 36 18.41 1.52 5.26
N ALA A 37 18.51 2.51 4.36
CA ALA A 37 17.73 3.74 4.45
C ALA A 37 16.23 3.44 4.24
N ASP A 38 15.90 2.65 3.22
CA ASP A 38 14.52 2.26 2.93
C ASP A 38 13.88 1.50 4.11
N LEU A 39 14.62 0.57 4.72
CA LEU A 39 14.13 -0.18 5.88
C LEU A 39 13.85 0.70 7.10
N LEU A 40 14.62 1.77 7.28
CA LEU A 40 14.41 2.72 8.39
C LEU A 40 13.20 3.61 8.12
N ASP A 41 13.05 4.08 6.89
CA ASP A 41 11.93 4.92 6.48
C ASP A 41 10.61 4.18 6.67
N THR A 42 10.50 2.92 6.24
CA THR A 42 9.23 2.22 6.35
C THR A 42 8.89 1.75 7.78
N ALA A 43 9.89 1.34 8.57
CA ALA A 43 9.67 0.98 9.97
C ALA A 43 9.16 2.16 10.83
N ASP A 44 9.53 3.40 10.47
CA ASP A 44 9.12 4.61 11.20
C ASP A 44 7.85 5.27 10.62
N CYS A 45 7.55 5.11 9.33
CA CYS A 45 6.34 5.66 8.70
C CYS A 45 5.06 4.88 9.03
N ASN A 46 5.18 3.57 9.23
CA ASN A 46 3.99 2.73 9.41
C ASN A 46 4.25 1.61 10.42
N PRO A 47 4.07 1.89 11.73
CA PRO A 47 4.22 0.87 12.78
C PRO A 47 3.20 -0.27 12.65
N GLU A 48 2.18 -0.15 11.79
CA GLU A 48 1.17 -1.17 11.49
C GLU A 48 1.54 -2.06 10.28
N GLU A 49 2.54 -1.69 9.47
CA GLU A 49 3.02 -2.48 8.33
C GLU A 49 4.19 -3.41 8.68
N LEU A 50 4.29 -4.50 7.93
CA LEU A 50 5.08 -5.69 8.23
C LEU A 50 6.58 -5.52 7.93
N PHE A 51 7.26 -4.70 8.73
CA PHE A 51 8.72 -4.62 8.77
C PHE A 51 9.20 -5.24 10.07
N LEU A 52 9.55 -6.52 10.04
CA LEU A 52 9.96 -7.27 11.23
C LEU A 52 11.37 -7.82 11.04
N CYS A 53 12.37 -7.12 11.58
CA CYS A 53 13.73 -7.62 11.70
C CYS A 53 14.06 -7.87 13.18
N GLN A 54 14.16 -9.14 13.58
CA GLN A 54 14.32 -9.51 14.97
C GLN A 54 15.39 -10.58 15.14
N TYR A 55 16.22 -10.40 16.17
CA TYR A 55 17.08 -11.46 16.63
C TYR A 55 16.53 -12.07 17.93
N LEU A 56 16.26 -13.37 17.86
CA LEU A 56 15.76 -14.22 18.93
C LEU A 56 16.95 -14.92 19.60
N PRO A 57 17.40 -14.47 20.77
CA PRO A 57 18.65 -14.94 21.35
C PRO A 57 18.61 -16.40 21.84
N GLU A 58 17.45 -16.87 22.30
CA GLU A 58 17.28 -18.25 22.77
C GLU A 58 17.38 -19.25 21.62
N GLN A 59 16.81 -18.89 20.47
CA GLN A 59 16.84 -19.70 19.26
C GLN A 59 18.11 -19.46 18.43
N GLN A 60 18.87 -18.41 18.74
CA GLN A 60 20.02 -17.92 17.96
C GLN A 60 19.64 -17.65 16.50
N VAL A 61 18.46 -17.07 16.28
CA VAL A 61 17.91 -16.83 14.95
C VAL A 61 17.70 -15.34 14.72
N LEU A 62 18.22 -14.83 13.61
CA LEU A 62 17.83 -13.58 12.99
C LEU A 62 16.68 -13.85 12.01
N LEU A 63 15.50 -13.36 12.33
CA LEU A 63 14.33 -13.35 11.47
C LEU A 63 14.20 -12.00 10.78
N PHE A 64 13.86 -12.04 9.50
CA PHE A 64 13.61 -10.84 8.72
C PHE A 64 12.37 -11.04 7.86
N PHE A 65 11.46 -10.07 7.89
CA PHE A 65 10.28 -10.05 7.07
C PHE A 65 10.04 -8.65 6.52
N LEU A 66 9.94 -8.54 5.19
CA LEU A 66 9.68 -7.33 4.44
C LEU A 66 8.54 -7.59 3.44
N SER A 67 7.57 -6.69 3.30
CA SER A 67 6.45 -6.84 2.38
C SER A 67 6.10 -5.54 1.67
N ASP A 68 6.63 -5.35 0.46
CA ASP A 68 6.35 -4.20 -0.42
C ASP A 68 6.83 -4.36 -1.88
N GLY A 69 7.51 -5.47 -2.23
CA GLY A 69 8.01 -5.71 -3.58
C GLY A 69 6.90 -6.06 -4.57
N ARG A 70 7.14 -5.89 -5.87
CA ARG A 70 6.23 -6.37 -6.94
C ARG A 70 6.83 -7.55 -7.70
N ASN A 71 8.15 -7.60 -7.79
CA ASN A 71 8.89 -8.64 -8.51
C ASN A 71 10.29 -8.88 -7.89
N LEU A 72 10.99 -9.91 -8.35
CA LEU A 72 12.28 -10.33 -7.79
C LEU A 72 13.40 -9.27 -7.94
N GLN A 73 13.32 -8.34 -8.90
CA GLN A 73 14.31 -7.28 -9.04
C GLN A 73 14.23 -6.26 -7.90
N ASP A 74 13.02 -6.04 -7.37
CA ASP A 74 12.79 -5.13 -6.24
C ASP A 74 13.44 -5.65 -4.95
N ALA A 75 13.77 -6.94 -4.88
CA ALA A 75 14.41 -7.60 -3.75
C ALA A 75 15.95 -7.58 -3.80
N VAL A 76 16.57 -7.08 -4.87
CA VAL A 76 18.03 -7.09 -5.06
C VAL A 76 18.77 -6.34 -3.93
N PRO A 77 18.38 -5.11 -3.54
CA PRO A 77 19.06 -4.39 -2.48
C PRO A 77 19.06 -5.14 -1.13
N GLN A 78 17.95 -5.80 -0.80
CA GLN A 78 17.82 -6.60 0.41
C GLN A 78 18.65 -7.87 0.33
N LEU A 79 18.72 -8.52 -0.84
CA LEU A 79 19.61 -9.65 -1.06
C LEU A 79 21.08 -9.26 -0.93
N ASP A 80 21.47 -8.07 -1.38
CA ASP A 80 22.82 -7.52 -1.18
C ASP A 80 23.10 -7.21 0.29
N LEU A 81 22.11 -6.66 1.01
CA LEU A 81 22.18 -6.56 2.47
C LEU A 81 22.39 -7.94 3.10
N PHE A 82 21.63 -8.97 2.73
CA PHE A 82 21.83 -10.32 3.28
C PHE A 82 23.17 -10.94 2.92
N ARG A 83 23.73 -10.68 1.72
CA ARG A 83 25.09 -11.07 1.35
C ARG A 83 26.11 -10.42 2.28
N CYS A 84 25.96 -9.12 2.52
CA CYS A 84 26.77 -8.38 3.46
C CYS A 84 26.66 -8.98 4.87
N LEU A 85 25.44 -9.19 5.38
CA LEU A 85 25.19 -9.80 6.69
C LEU A 85 25.84 -11.18 6.80
N ALA A 86 25.64 -12.04 5.80
CA ALA A 86 26.25 -13.36 5.72
C ALA A 86 27.78 -13.27 5.82
N SER A 87 28.40 -12.38 5.04
CA SER A 87 29.87 -12.21 5.03
C SER A 87 30.43 -11.80 6.40
N LEU A 88 29.70 -10.97 7.15
CA LEU A 88 30.15 -10.45 8.44
C LEU A 88 29.88 -11.42 9.60
N SER A 89 28.86 -12.26 9.44
CA SER A 89 28.47 -13.28 10.43
C SER A 89 29.40 -14.49 10.45
N GLY A 90 30.36 -14.58 9.52
CA GLY A 90 31.38 -15.64 9.48
C GLY A 90 30.89 -16.96 8.87
N GLU A 91 31.66 -18.03 9.05
CA GLU A 91 31.38 -19.34 8.43
C GLU A 91 30.27 -20.13 9.15
N GLU A 92 29.99 -19.78 10.41
CA GLU A 92 29.05 -20.50 11.27
C GLU A 92 27.58 -20.14 11.01
N ALA A 93 27.32 -18.97 10.42
CA ALA A 93 25.97 -18.56 10.09
C ALA A 93 25.37 -19.43 8.98
N LYS A 94 24.16 -19.94 9.22
CA LYS A 94 23.44 -20.81 8.29
C LYS A 94 21.98 -20.42 8.25
N GLY A 95 21.33 -20.58 7.11
CA GLY A 95 19.90 -20.33 7.02
C GLY A 95 19.44 -20.13 5.60
N TYR A 96 18.26 -19.57 5.47
CA TYR A 96 17.62 -19.36 4.19
C TYR A 96 17.04 -17.96 4.08
N VAL A 97 17.10 -17.42 2.87
CA VAL A 97 16.38 -16.23 2.44
C VAL A 97 15.47 -16.66 1.33
N ALA A 98 14.18 -16.40 1.44
CA ALA A 98 13.17 -16.70 0.46
C ALA A 98 12.41 -15.42 0.09
N VAL A 99 12.17 -15.27 -1.20
CA VAL A 99 11.37 -14.20 -1.76
C VAL A 99 10.16 -14.86 -2.41
N GLY A 100 8.96 -14.46 -1.98
CA GLY A 100 7.71 -15.10 -2.37
C GLY A 100 6.51 -14.36 -1.78
N ARG A 101 5.30 -14.82 -2.12
CA ARG A 101 4.06 -14.16 -1.67
C ARG A 101 3.64 -14.66 -0.29
N TYR A 102 4.41 -14.30 0.74
CA TYR A 102 4.16 -14.69 2.12
C TYR A 102 3.43 -13.60 2.93
N PRO A 103 2.73 -13.95 4.04
CA PRO A 103 2.24 -15.27 4.43
C PRO A 103 0.83 -15.57 3.87
N TYR A 104 0.22 -14.60 3.18
CA TYR A 104 -1.20 -14.58 2.80
C TYR A 104 -1.47 -14.96 1.35
N GLY A 105 -0.43 -15.05 0.52
CA GLY A 105 -0.51 -15.51 -0.86
C GLY A 105 -0.19 -16.98 -0.99
N GLY A 106 -0.62 -17.61 -2.09
CA GLY A 106 -0.22 -18.99 -2.42
C GLY A 106 1.30 -19.10 -2.30
N MET A 107 1.78 -20.15 -1.63
CA MET A 107 3.20 -20.41 -1.26
C MET A 107 4.10 -20.64 -2.50
N GLY A 108 4.11 -19.69 -3.42
CA GLY A 108 4.98 -19.63 -4.58
C GLY A 108 6.26 -18.92 -4.21
N GLU A 109 7.36 -19.66 -4.24
CA GLU A 109 8.70 -19.12 -4.14
C GLU A 109 9.10 -18.49 -5.48
N GLU A 110 9.39 -17.19 -5.49
CA GLU A 110 9.98 -16.50 -6.65
C GLU A 110 11.52 -16.66 -6.65
N GLY A 111 12.11 -16.85 -5.47
CA GLY A 111 13.53 -17.18 -5.35
C GLY A 111 13.95 -17.58 -3.94
N VAL A 112 14.90 -18.51 -3.84
CA VAL A 112 15.44 -18.99 -2.57
C VAL A 112 16.96 -19.01 -2.60
N TRP A 113 17.56 -18.61 -1.49
CA TRP A 113 18.99 -18.62 -1.26
C TRP A 113 19.31 -19.24 0.09
N ARG A 114 20.43 -19.97 0.14
CA ARG A 114 21.01 -20.49 1.37
C ARG A 114 22.15 -19.59 1.83
N VAL A 115 22.11 -19.20 3.09
CA VAL A 115 23.21 -18.57 3.82
C VAL A 115 24.13 -19.65 4.34
N GLY A 116 25.43 -19.53 4.10
CA GLY A 116 26.43 -20.44 4.64
C GLY A 116 27.84 -20.09 4.18
N LYS A 117 28.85 -20.37 5.03
CA LYS A 117 30.27 -20.09 4.75
C LYS A 117 30.52 -18.62 4.38
N GLY A 118 29.84 -17.69 5.07
CA GLY A 118 29.94 -16.26 4.80
C GLY A 118 29.38 -15.81 3.44
N ARG A 119 28.55 -16.62 2.77
CA ARG A 119 28.02 -16.34 1.42
C ARG A 119 26.53 -16.62 1.33
N LEU A 120 25.88 -16.00 0.35
CA LEU A 120 24.49 -16.24 -0.04
C LEU A 120 24.46 -16.94 -1.40
N GLY A 121 24.08 -18.22 -1.43
CA GLY A 121 24.04 -19.04 -2.66
C GLY A 121 22.62 -19.38 -3.07
N LYS A 122 22.27 -19.20 -4.36
CA LYS A 122 20.94 -19.54 -4.88
C LYS A 122 20.69 -21.05 -4.82
N VAL A 123 19.48 -21.46 -4.44
CA VAL A 123 19.04 -22.87 -4.40
C VAL A 123 17.72 -23.05 -5.16
N ARG A 124 17.30 -24.30 -5.38
CA ARG A 124 16.08 -24.62 -6.16
C ARG A 124 14.76 -24.36 -5.42
N GLY A 125 14.79 -24.27 -4.10
CA GLY A 125 13.63 -23.97 -3.24
C GLY A 125 13.96 -24.21 -1.75
N LEU A 126 13.04 -23.88 -0.84
CA LEU A 126 13.20 -24.22 0.57
C LEU A 126 13.03 -25.72 0.79
N SER A 127 13.82 -26.30 1.71
CA SER A 127 13.56 -27.67 2.15
C SER A 127 12.32 -27.71 3.04
N SER A 128 11.66 -28.87 3.10
CA SER A 128 10.56 -29.13 4.05
C SER A 128 10.94 -28.77 5.48
N ASP A 129 12.18 -29.07 5.87
CA ASP A 129 12.69 -28.83 7.21
C ASP A 129 12.85 -27.32 7.49
N ALA A 130 13.29 -26.54 6.49
CA ALA A 130 13.43 -25.10 6.62
C ALA A 130 12.07 -24.42 6.80
N MET A 131 11.04 -24.89 6.06
CA MET A 131 9.67 -24.41 6.22
C MET A 131 9.09 -24.77 7.59
N ALA A 132 9.31 -26.00 8.05
CA ALA A 132 8.84 -26.46 9.36
C ALA A 132 9.44 -25.63 10.52
N GLU A 133 10.64 -25.10 10.36
CA GLU A 133 11.27 -24.20 11.33
C GLU A 133 10.79 -22.74 11.20
N LEU A 134 10.58 -22.26 9.97
CA LEU A 134 10.22 -20.87 9.68
C LEU A 134 8.77 -20.57 10.03
N ASP A 135 7.83 -21.46 9.70
CA ASP A 135 6.39 -21.23 9.84
C ASP A 135 5.96 -20.88 11.28
N PRO A 136 6.38 -21.64 12.33
CA PRO A 136 6.00 -21.32 13.70
C PRO A 136 6.58 -19.98 14.18
N LEU A 137 7.75 -19.59 13.67
CA LEU A 137 8.39 -18.33 14.01
C LEU A 137 7.70 -17.14 13.33
N LEU A 138 7.34 -17.28 12.05
CA LEU A 138 6.51 -16.31 11.34
C LEU A 138 5.14 -16.15 11.99
N ALA A 139 4.48 -17.25 12.37
CA ALA A 139 3.20 -17.21 13.06
C ALA A 139 3.29 -16.46 14.41
N LYS A 140 4.36 -16.69 15.18
CA LYS A 140 4.63 -15.95 16.43
C LYS A 140 4.87 -14.46 16.18
N LEU A 141 5.61 -14.12 15.13
CA LEU A 141 5.87 -12.73 14.73
C LEU A 141 4.59 -12.01 14.29
N ILE A 142 3.76 -12.67 13.50
CA ILE A 142 2.46 -12.15 13.02
C ILE A 142 1.51 -11.95 14.20
N ALA A 143 1.47 -12.88 15.15
CA ALA A 143 0.67 -12.74 16.37
C ALA A 143 1.15 -11.58 17.29
N TRP A 144 2.38 -11.08 17.10
CA TRP A 144 3.02 -10.02 17.91
C TRP A 144 2.76 -8.59 17.38
N MET A 145 1.84 -8.42 16.44
CA MET A 145 1.41 -7.12 15.91
C MET A 145 1.07 -6.07 17.00
N PRO A 146 1.08 -4.75 16.66
CA PRO A 146 1.63 -3.65 17.48
C PRO A 146 1.12 -3.45 18.91
N GLU A 147 -0.04 -3.99 19.27
CA GLU A 147 -0.64 -3.85 20.61
C GLU A 147 0.24 -4.44 21.73
N GLN A 148 1.16 -5.36 21.39
CA GLN A 148 1.95 -6.14 22.37
C GLN A 148 3.37 -5.59 22.64
N GLN A 149 3.76 -4.42 22.09
CA GLN A 149 5.12 -3.84 22.21
C GLN A 149 5.67 -3.75 23.64
N ARG A 150 4.83 -3.73 24.69
CA ARG A 150 5.23 -3.35 26.06
C ARG A 150 5.78 -4.48 26.94
N HIS A 151 5.78 -5.75 26.51
CA HIS A 151 5.85 -6.88 27.47
C HIS A 151 7.01 -7.88 27.31
N GLN A 152 8.01 -7.69 26.45
CA GLN A 152 9.16 -8.61 26.37
C GLN A 152 10.52 -8.00 26.68
N LYS A 153 11.29 -8.71 27.52
CA LYS A 153 12.53 -8.23 28.15
C LYS A 153 13.83 -8.55 27.37
N ALA A 154 13.80 -9.32 26.27
CA ALA A 154 15.04 -9.79 25.63
C ALA A 154 14.98 -9.99 24.10
N LEU A 155 14.35 -9.06 23.36
CA LEU A 155 14.43 -9.03 21.89
C LEU A 155 15.37 -7.91 21.42
N TYR A 156 16.21 -8.21 20.41
CA TYR A 156 17.28 -7.31 19.95
C TYR A 156 16.84 -6.27 18.91
N PHE A 157 15.54 -6.15 18.62
CA PHE A 157 14.96 -5.23 17.63
C PHE A 157 15.53 -3.81 17.74
N ARG A 158 15.51 -3.23 18.96
CA ARG A 158 16.01 -1.87 19.18
C ARG A 158 17.50 -1.71 18.88
N LYS A 159 18.33 -2.71 19.21
CA LYS A 159 19.78 -2.65 18.91
C LYS A 159 20.04 -2.70 17.39
N LEU A 160 19.27 -3.52 16.66
CA LEU A 160 19.32 -3.63 15.20
C LEU A 160 18.95 -2.30 14.52
N VAL A 161 17.80 -1.73 14.89
CA VAL A 161 17.33 -0.43 14.36
C VAL A 161 18.35 0.68 14.64
N LEU A 162 18.86 0.79 15.88
CA LEU A 162 19.89 1.78 16.21
C LEU A 162 21.17 1.59 15.40
N ARG A 163 21.54 0.33 15.12
CA ARG A 163 22.71 0.01 14.32
C ARG A 163 22.54 0.43 12.86
N PHE A 164 21.39 0.15 12.26
CA PHE A 164 21.05 0.56 10.91
C PHE A 164 21.00 2.09 10.80
N ASN A 165 20.34 2.77 11.75
CA ASN A 165 20.32 4.24 11.84
C ASN A 165 21.73 4.85 11.87
N LYS A 166 22.61 4.34 12.74
CA LYS A 166 24.00 4.83 12.82
C LYS A 166 24.75 4.67 11.50
N ARG A 167 24.45 3.63 10.72
CA ARG A 167 25.14 3.30 9.47
C ARG A 167 24.59 4.09 8.29
N GLY A 168 23.28 4.22 8.14
CA GLY A 168 22.67 5.16 7.20
C GLY A 168 23.25 6.57 7.40
N ASN A 169 23.32 7.03 8.65
CA ASN A 169 23.86 8.35 8.95
C ASN A 169 25.38 8.48 8.66
N ALA A 170 26.15 7.39 8.78
CA ALA A 170 27.57 7.40 8.43
C ALA A 170 27.78 7.52 6.91
N PHE A 171 26.88 6.98 6.10
CA PHE A 171 26.89 7.10 4.65
C PHE A 171 26.58 8.52 4.21
N VAL A 172 25.57 9.15 4.81
CA VAL A 172 25.26 10.57 4.61
C VAL A 172 26.51 11.43 4.85
N ARG A 173 27.32 11.15 5.87
CA ARG A 173 28.59 11.89 6.13
C ARG A 173 29.64 11.77 5.03
N ARG A 174 29.55 10.75 4.17
CA ARG A 174 30.49 10.50 3.07
C ARG A 174 30.01 11.06 1.73
N ALA A 175 28.74 11.47 1.66
CA ALA A 175 28.22 12.18 0.51
C ALA A 175 29.04 13.45 0.27
N THR A 176 29.17 13.81 -1.00
CA THR A 176 29.84 15.05 -1.43
C THR A 176 29.08 15.63 -2.62
N PRO A 177 29.30 16.90 -2.98
CA PRO A 177 28.68 17.47 -4.18
C PRO A 177 28.97 16.68 -5.47
N GLY A 178 30.13 16.00 -5.56
CA GLY A 178 30.49 15.14 -6.70
C GLY A 178 29.94 13.71 -6.62
N ARG A 179 29.42 13.30 -5.46
CA ARG A 179 28.78 12.00 -5.21
C ARG A 179 27.59 12.19 -4.26
N PRO A 180 26.49 12.82 -4.72
CA PRO A 180 25.32 13.00 -3.89
C PRO A 180 24.58 11.68 -3.69
N LEU A 181 23.87 11.58 -2.58
CA LEU A 181 23.00 10.48 -2.24
C LEU A 181 21.55 10.87 -2.43
N TRP A 182 20.70 9.87 -2.60
CA TRP A 182 19.27 10.06 -2.80
C TRP A 182 18.51 9.77 -1.51
N PHE A 183 17.45 10.53 -1.29
CA PHE A 183 16.43 10.28 -0.29
C PHE A 183 15.09 10.12 -1.03
N GLY A 184 14.61 8.88 -1.12
CA GLY A 184 13.47 8.56 -1.98
C GLY A 184 13.65 9.02 -3.44
N ASP A 185 12.55 9.37 -4.10
CA ASP A 185 12.54 9.70 -5.53
C ASP A 185 12.81 11.19 -5.84
N GLU A 186 12.76 12.07 -4.83
CA GLU A 186 12.67 13.52 -5.06
C GLU A 186 13.76 14.37 -4.40
N TYR A 187 14.52 13.78 -3.46
CA TYR A 187 15.51 14.49 -2.66
C TYR A 187 16.90 13.92 -2.84
N ILE A 188 17.91 14.79 -2.72
CA ILE A 188 19.32 14.40 -2.71
C ILE A 188 20.08 15.10 -1.59
N THR A 189 21.19 14.53 -1.14
CA THR A 189 22.08 15.13 -0.14
C THR A 189 23.54 15.07 -0.56
N ASP A 190 24.29 16.13 -0.24
CA ASP A 190 25.76 16.17 -0.32
C ASP A 190 26.43 15.88 1.04
N GLY A 191 25.65 15.42 2.03
CA GLY A 191 26.11 15.12 3.38
C GLY A 191 26.16 16.31 4.33
N LYS A 192 25.92 17.52 3.82
CA LYS A 192 25.79 18.75 4.60
C LYS A 192 24.42 19.39 4.45
N HIS A 193 23.82 19.28 3.28
CA HIS A 193 22.53 19.86 2.94
C HIS A 193 21.64 18.82 2.27
N VAL A 194 20.34 19.09 2.31
CA VAL A 194 19.33 18.37 1.55
C VAL A 194 18.86 19.28 0.41
N TYR A 195 18.57 18.69 -0.75
CA TYR A 195 18.09 19.37 -1.93
C TYR A 195 16.88 18.64 -2.52
N TYR A 196 16.00 19.38 -3.18
CA TYR A 196 14.75 18.90 -3.77
C TYR A 196 14.65 19.22 -5.27
N GLY A 197 14.00 18.32 -6.01
CA GLY A 197 13.42 18.60 -7.34
C GLY A 197 14.37 18.45 -8.53
N SER A 198 15.55 17.87 -8.35
CA SER A 198 16.47 17.56 -9.46
C SER A 198 17.45 16.46 -9.06
N SER A 199 17.74 15.57 -10.01
CA SER A 199 18.81 14.57 -9.92
C SER A 199 20.22 15.17 -9.94
N ARG A 200 20.33 16.40 -10.45
CA ARG A 200 21.59 17.15 -10.52
C ARG A 200 21.58 18.24 -9.46
N LEU A 201 22.58 18.21 -8.58
CA LEU A 201 22.73 19.14 -7.47
C LEU A 201 22.78 20.61 -7.91
N ALA A 202 23.40 20.91 -9.07
CA ALA A 202 23.47 22.26 -9.64
C ALA A 202 22.11 22.86 -10.03
N SER A 203 21.08 22.02 -10.18
CA SER A 203 19.72 22.44 -10.57
C SER A 203 18.70 22.12 -9.47
N ALA A 204 19.15 21.58 -8.34
CA ALA A 204 18.30 21.24 -7.21
C ALA A 204 18.13 22.44 -6.27
N ARG A 205 16.96 22.55 -5.66
CA ARG A 205 16.67 23.61 -4.68
C ARG A 205 17.07 23.15 -3.30
N ARG A 206 17.80 23.97 -2.56
CA ARG A 206 18.16 23.65 -1.18
C ARG A 206 16.91 23.60 -0.31
N VAL A 207 16.79 22.55 0.50
CA VAL A 207 15.79 22.47 1.57
C VAL A 207 16.39 23.18 2.77
N GLU A 208 15.90 24.38 3.05
CA GLU A 208 16.48 25.22 4.11
C GLU A 208 16.33 24.57 5.48
N GLU A 209 17.40 24.63 6.28
CA GLU A 209 17.49 24.09 7.65
C GLU A 209 17.34 22.57 7.82
N ALA A 210 17.15 21.83 6.73
CA ALA A 210 17.06 20.38 6.77
C ALA A 210 18.36 19.74 7.27
N ASP A 211 18.24 18.94 8.32
CA ASP A 211 19.33 18.08 8.78
C ASP A 211 19.39 16.79 7.96
N PRO A 212 20.39 16.62 7.07
CA PRO A 212 20.49 15.43 6.22
C PRO A 212 20.67 14.12 7.01
N PHE A 213 21.07 14.17 8.28
CA PHE A 213 21.23 12.96 9.11
C PHE A 213 19.93 12.43 9.70
N HIS A 214 18.87 13.23 9.68
CA HIS A 214 17.56 12.85 10.19
C HIS A 214 16.46 13.05 9.16
N PHE A 215 16.81 13.50 7.95
CA PHE A 215 15.89 13.79 6.86
C PHE A 215 15.30 12.51 6.29
N ARG A 216 13.97 12.38 6.35
CA ARG A 216 13.24 11.18 5.93
C ARG A 216 11.77 11.46 5.65
N ARG A 217 11.12 10.58 4.90
CA ARG A 217 9.67 10.66 4.68
C ARG A 217 8.93 10.33 5.98
N VAL A 218 7.76 10.93 6.20
CA VAL A 218 6.92 10.65 7.39
C VAL A 218 5.52 10.19 7.02
N ALA A 219 4.86 10.85 6.06
CA ALA A 219 3.54 10.46 5.57
C ALA A 219 3.26 11.14 4.23
N GLY A 220 2.68 10.43 3.25
CA GLY A 220 2.47 10.99 1.90
C GLY A 220 3.76 11.59 1.32
N LEU A 221 3.70 12.85 0.86
CA LEU A 221 4.87 13.63 0.42
C LEU A 221 5.42 14.57 1.51
N ILE A 222 5.09 14.34 2.78
CA ILE A 222 5.64 15.09 3.91
C ILE A 222 6.91 14.38 4.39
N TRP A 223 7.97 15.18 4.53
CA TRP A 223 9.28 14.79 5.05
C TRP A 223 9.52 15.44 6.41
N ARG A 224 10.49 14.93 7.15
CA ARG A 224 10.89 15.50 8.44
C ARG A 224 12.38 15.39 8.65
N ASP A 225 12.90 16.22 9.54
CA ASP A 225 14.13 15.94 10.27
C ASP A 225 13.85 15.87 11.78
N GLY A 226 14.90 15.97 12.62
CA GLY A 226 14.74 15.97 14.07
C GLY A 226 13.92 17.13 14.63
N ASN A 227 13.79 18.24 13.90
CA ASN A 227 13.29 19.52 14.39
C ASN A 227 12.10 20.07 13.61
N ARG A 228 11.85 19.63 12.37
CA ARG A 228 10.87 20.23 11.46
C ARG A 228 10.22 19.20 10.53
N LEU A 229 9.02 19.52 10.06
CA LEU A 229 8.38 18.91 8.90
C LEU A 229 8.69 19.74 7.65
N TYR A 230 8.72 19.08 6.50
CA TYR A 230 9.03 19.64 5.20
C TYR A 230 8.07 19.14 4.13
N PHE A 231 7.77 20.01 3.17
CA PHE A 231 7.14 19.66 1.91
C PHE A 231 7.91 20.36 0.80
N LYS A 232 8.38 19.60 -0.19
CA LYS A 232 9.29 20.10 -1.24
C LYS A 232 10.54 20.72 -0.62
N ASP A 233 10.92 21.91 -1.07
CA ASP A 233 12.07 22.69 -0.62
C ASP A 233 11.83 23.52 0.65
N ARG A 234 10.68 23.37 1.33
CA ARG A 234 10.26 24.29 2.40
C ARG A 234 9.89 23.58 3.71
N PRO A 235 10.26 24.16 4.87
CA PRO A 235 9.72 23.72 6.16
C PRO A 235 8.24 24.13 6.28
N ILE A 236 7.42 23.25 6.86
CA ILE A 236 5.96 23.47 7.03
C ILE A 236 5.52 23.50 8.50
N ALA A 237 6.27 22.86 9.40
CA ALA A 237 5.99 22.89 10.84
C ALA A 237 7.26 22.60 11.66
N GLY A 238 7.30 23.08 12.91
CA GLY A 238 8.33 22.68 13.88
C GLY A 238 7.90 21.44 14.67
N LEU A 239 8.84 20.55 15.00
CA LEU A 239 8.66 19.32 15.78
C LEU A 239 9.13 19.48 17.24
N GLN A 240 8.92 20.66 17.84
CA GLN A 240 9.14 20.83 19.28
C GLN A 240 8.14 20.01 20.12
N GLU A 241 6.97 19.74 19.54
CA GLU A 241 5.91 18.93 20.12
C GLU A 241 5.93 17.51 19.54
N ARG A 242 5.30 16.56 20.26
CA ARG A 242 5.07 15.23 19.72
C ARG A 242 4.13 15.32 18.51
N PHE A 243 4.46 14.58 17.46
CA PHE A 243 3.59 14.43 16.30
C PHE A 243 2.97 13.02 16.27
N ARG A 244 1.90 12.87 15.49
CA ARG A 244 1.26 11.58 15.20
C ARG A 244 0.97 11.47 13.72
N VAL A 245 1.18 10.31 13.13
CA VAL A 245 0.79 10.01 11.75
C VAL A 245 -0.58 9.34 11.73
N VAL A 246 -1.45 9.78 10.83
CA VAL A 246 -2.80 9.22 10.61
C VAL A 246 -3.01 9.12 9.11
N GLY A 247 -2.84 7.93 8.54
CA GLY A 247 -2.87 7.78 7.07
C GLY A 247 -1.77 8.61 6.40
N ASN A 248 -2.15 9.45 5.42
CA ASN A 248 -1.22 10.37 4.77
C ASN A 248 -1.06 11.71 5.52
N ALA A 249 -1.76 11.89 6.65
CA ALA A 249 -1.71 13.11 7.43
C ALA A 249 -0.68 13.01 8.56
N VAL A 250 0.04 14.11 8.81
CA VAL A 250 0.87 14.31 10.00
C VAL A 250 0.17 15.30 10.91
N VAL A 251 -0.03 14.97 12.18
CA VAL A 251 -0.66 15.83 13.19
C VAL A 251 0.40 16.36 14.14
N VAL A 252 0.52 17.69 14.25
CA VAL A 252 1.43 18.38 15.19
C VAL A 252 0.61 19.42 15.96
N GLY A 253 0.58 19.30 17.30
CA GLY A 253 -0.33 20.09 18.13
C GLY A 253 -1.79 19.88 17.69
N ASN A 254 -2.49 20.98 17.40
CA ASN A 254 -3.87 20.97 16.89
C ASN A 254 -3.96 21.09 15.37
N HIS A 255 -2.89 20.84 14.61
CA HIS A 255 -2.90 20.97 13.16
C HIS A 255 -2.62 19.62 12.49
N ALA A 256 -3.38 19.30 11.45
CA ALA A 256 -3.12 18.16 10.58
C ALA A 256 -2.65 18.65 9.21
N TYR A 257 -1.58 18.04 8.72
CA TYR A 257 -0.89 18.41 7.49
C TYR A 257 -1.01 17.25 6.50
N VAL A 258 -1.42 17.52 5.27
CA VAL A 258 -1.41 16.56 4.15
C VAL A 258 -0.72 17.19 2.95
N ALA A 259 0.09 16.39 2.27
CA ALA A 259 0.66 16.74 0.97
C ALA A 259 0.09 15.79 -0.08
N ASP A 260 -0.53 16.34 -1.11
CA ASP A 260 -1.20 15.58 -2.17
C ASP A 260 -0.19 14.70 -2.94
N ARG A 261 -0.63 13.49 -3.31
CA ARG A 261 0.15 12.52 -4.08
C ARG A 261 0.55 13.03 -5.46
N ASP A 262 -0.21 13.94 -6.05
CA ASP A 262 0.12 14.60 -7.33
C ASP A 262 1.25 15.64 -7.19
N GLY A 263 1.79 15.86 -5.98
CA GLY A 263 2.96 16.70 -5.75
C GLY A 263 2.72 18.18 -6.04
N ARG A 264 1.47 18.61 -6.21
CA ARG A 264 1.13 19.99 -6.52
C ARG A 264 0.82 20.79 -5.27
N ASP A 265 -0.01 20.25 -4.38
CA ASP A 265 -0.58 21.02 -3.28
C ASP A 265 -0.30 20.44 -1.88
N PHE A 266 -0.38 21.34 -0.91
CA PHE A 266 -0.24 21.08 0.52
C PHE A 266 -1.41 21.74 1.22
N ALA A 267 -2.04 21.01 2.13
CA ALA A 267 -3.18 21.49 2.88
C ALA A 267 -2.98 21.24 4.38
N CYS A 268 -3.50 22.16 5.17
CA CYS A 268 -3.47 22.10 6.63
C CYS A 268 -4.76 22.73 7.17
N ASP A 269 -5.30 22.13 8.22
CA ASP A 269 -6.39 22.70 8.99
C ASP A 269 -6.21 22.35 10.48
N GLU A 270 -6.89 23.11 11.34
CA GLU A 270 -6.98 22.81 12.76
C GLU A 270 -7.88 21.58 12.97
N VAL A 271 -7.47 20.68 13.85
CA VAL A 271 -8.17 19.43 14.18
C VAL A 271 -8.18 19.21 15.69
N ASP A 272 -9.13 18.41 16.19
CA ASP A 272 -8.99 17.80 17.52
C ASP A 272 -8.02 16.60 17.42
N PRO A 273 -6.77 16.72 17.89
CA PRO A 273 -5.80 15.64 17.75
C PRO A 273 -6.20 14.39 18.52
N ALA A 274 -7.01 14.47 19.59
CA ALA A 274 -7.42 13.28 20.33
C ALA A 274 -8.40 12.42 19.52
N ARG A 275 -9.22 13.05 18.66
CA ARG A 275 -10.28 12.38 17.89
C ARG A 275 -10.00 12.24 16.40
N PHE A 276 -9.00 12.95 15.90
CA PHE A 276 -8.63 12.93 14.48
C PHE A 276 -8.24 11.53 14.00
N LYS A 277 -8.97 11.02 13.01
CA LYS A 277 -8.79 9.70 12.44
C LYS A 277 -9.03 9.72 10.93
N ARG A 278 -8.42 8.76 10.24
CA ARG A 278 -8.77 8.43 8.85
C ARG A 278 -10.05 7.60 8.87
N LEU A 279 -11.01 7.94 8.00
CA LEU A 279 -12.35 7.32 7.98
C LEU A 279 -12.39 6.02 7.17
N CYS A 280 -11.50 5.86 6.19
CA CYS A 280 -11.36 4.61 5.42
C CYS A 280 -9.90 4.39 5.01
N ARG A 281 -9.44 3.13 5.04
CA ARG A 281 -8.04 2.75 4.81
C ARG A 281 -7.52 3.22 3.44
N ASP A 282 -8.37 3.13 2.41
CA ASP A 282 -8.00 3.34 1.01
C ASP A 282 -8.47 4.70 0.48
N SER A 283 -8.61 5.70 1.36
CA SER A 283 -9.05 7.05 0.99
C SER A 283 -8.43 8.12 1.89
N ASP A 284 -8.36 9.35 1.40
CA ASP A 284 -7.94 10.52 2.17
C ASP A 284 -9.10 11.27 2.83
N TYR A 285 -10.16 10.54 3.24
CA TYR A 285 -11.20 11.10 4.12
C TYR A 285 -10.77 11.03 5.58
N TYR A 286 -10.88 12.14 6.28
CA TYR A 286 -10.51 12.29 7.69
C TYR A 286 -11.65 12.93 8.48
N GLY A 287 -11.68 12.71 9.78
CA GLY A 287 -12.62 13.38 10.67
C GLY A 287 -12.15 13.41 12.12
N ASP A 288 -12.62 14.39 12.88
CA ASP A 288 -12.30 14.59 14.30
C ASP A 288 -13.54 14.54 15.21
N GLY A 289 -14.67 14.11 14.67
CA GLY A 289 -15.97 14.06 15.36
C GLY A 289 -16.75 15.37 15.34
N ALA A 290 -16.14 16.49 14.93
CA ALA A 290 -16.85 17.75 14.67
C ALA A 290 -16.86 18.10 13.17
N ARG A 291 -15.82 17.69 12.44
CA ARG A 291 -15.58 18.07 11.05
C ARG A 291 -15.11 16.88 10.23
N ILE A 292 -15.29 17.03 8.91
CA ILE A 292 -14.87 16.07 7.90
C ILE A 292 -13.98 16.79 6.89
N TRP A 293 -12.94 16.10 6.45
CA TRP A 293 -12.04 16.58 5.42
C TRP A 293 -11.81 15.52 4.36
N TYR A 294 -11.50 15.97 3.15
CA TYR A 294 -10.79 15.18 2.16
C TYR A 294 -9.45 15.85 1.85
N GLY A 295 -8.33 15.15 2.03
CA GLY A 295 -7.01 15.75 1.76
C GLY A 295 -6.70 17.02 2.58
N MET A 296 -7.30 17.17 3.77
CA MET A 296 -7.30 18.38 4.61
C MET A 296 -8.07 19.59 4.04
N GLU A 297 -8.85 19.41 2.98
CA GLU A 297 -9.88 20.36 2.60
C GLU A 297 -11.19 20.04 3.33
N ARG A 298 -11.73 21.04 4.02
CA ARG A 298 -12.92 20.86 4.86
C ARG A 298 -14.17 20.69 4.00
N LEU A 299 -14.92 19.61 4.26
CA LEU A 299 -16.20 19.38 3.62
C LEU A 299 -17.35 20.03 4.42
N PRO A 300 -18.39 20.56 3.75
CA PRO A 300 -19.56 21.14 4.40
C PRO A 300 -20.55 20.07 4.89
N GLU A 301 -20.04 19.07 5.61
CA GLU A 301 -20.80 17.92 6.09
C GLU A 301 -20.59 17.69 7.59
N SER A 302 -21.63 17.13 8.23
CA SER A 302 -21.52 16.68 9.61
C SER A 302 -21.00 15.23 9.66
N PRO A 303 -20.05 14.90 10.55
CA PRO A 303 -19.60 13.53 10.77
C PRO A 303 -20.72 12.52 11.03
N ASP A 304 -21.80 12.95 11.69
CA ASP A 304 -22.91 12.06 12.07
C ASP A 304 -23.71 11.52 10.88
N THR A 305 -23.61 12.18 9.72
CA THR A 305 -24.33 11.81 8.49
C THR A 305 -23.39 11.48 7.34
N PHE A 306 -22.08 11.37 7.61
CA PHE A 306 -21.08 11.13 6.60
C PHE A 306 -20.69 9.65 6.56
N GLU A 307 -20.86 9.03 5.40
CA GLU A 307 -20.62 7.61 5.19
C GLU A 307 -19.66 7.41 4.01
N ILE A 308 -18.66 6.54 4.19
CA ILE A 308 -17.79 6.10 3.09
C ILE A 308 -18.47 4.92 2.40
N LEU A 309 -18.84 5.08 1.13
CA LEU A 309 -19.52 4.03 0.35
C LEU A 309 -18.52 3.05 -0.26
N GLU A 310 -17.39 3.56 -0.77
CA GLU A 310 -16.24 2.78 -1.24
C GLU A 310 -15.00 3.67 -1.36
N ALA A 311 -13.87 3.12 -1.80
CA ALA A 311 -12.62 3.86 -1.93
C ALA A 311 -12.83 5.12 -2.78
N GLY A 312 -12.59 6.29 -2.19
CA GLY A 312 -12.77 7.60 -2.83
C GLY A 312 -14.21 8.12 -2.88
N ILE A 313 -15.24 7.29 -2.70
CA ILE A 313 -16.65 7.72 -2.75
C ILE A 313 -17.25 7.77 -1.35
N ALA A 314 -17.83 8.92 -1.02
CA ALA A 314 -18.54 9.15 0.23
C ALA A 314 -19.88 9.82 -0.01
N ARG A 315 -20.78 9.68 0.96
CA ARG A 315 -22.08 10.33 0.99
C ARG A 315 -22.19 11.14 2.27
N GLY A 316 -22.49 12.42 2.13
CA GLY A 316 -22.94 13.28 3.22
C GLY A 316 -24.45 13.45 3.21
N ARG A 317 -24.95 14.39 4.03
CA ARG A 317 -26.36 14.77 4.04
C ARG A 317 -26.73 15.55 2.78
N ASN A 318 -25.83 16.41 2.31
CA ASN A 318 -26.16 17.38 1.26
C ASN A 318 -25.71 16.90 -0.12
N ALA A 319 -24.66 16.08 -0.20
CA ALA A 319 -24.08 15.66 -1.46
C ALA A 319 -23.39 14.30 -1.39
N VAL A 320 -23.15 13.75 -2.57
CA VAL A 320 -22.24 12.62 -2.79
C VAL A 320 -20.91 13.21 -3.24
N TYR A 321 -19.81 12.67 -2.71
CA TYR A 321 -18.46 13.15 -2.93
C TYR A 321 -17.62 12.04 -3.56
N ARG A 322 -16.82 12.40 -4.56
CA ARG A 322 -15.73 11.58 -5.06
C ARG A 322 -14.42 12.32 -4.86
N HIS A 323 -13.52 11.75 -4.08
CA HIS A 323 -12.25 12.37 -3.71
C HIS A 323 -12.44 13.82 -3.24
N GLY A 324 -13.42 14.06 -2.35
CA GLY A 324 -13.76 15.39 -1.85
C GLY A 324 -14.54 16.29 -2.80
N VAL A 325 -14.66 15.93 -4.08
CA VAL A 325 -15.39 16.72 -5.09
C VAL A 325 -16.85 16.30 -5.14
N VAL A 326 -17.75 17.28 -5.15
CA VAL A 326 -19.21 17.05 -5.23
C VAL A 326 -19.58 16.41 -6.58
N CYS A 327 -20.29 15.28 -6.53
CA CYS A 327 -20.92 14.65 -7.68
C CYS A 327 -22.29 15.29 -7.94
N ALA A 328 -22.36 16.17 -8.94
CA ALA A 328 -23.58 16.90 -9.25
C ALA A 328 -24.72 15.98 -9.75
N GLY A 329 -25.95 16.31 -9.37
CA GLY A 329 -27.17 15.66 -9.89
C GLY A 329 -27.56 14.35 -9.21
N ILE A 330 -26.75 13.84 -8.28
CA ILE A 330 -27.07 12.62 -7.52
C ILE A 330 -27.86 13.00 -6.28
N ASP A 331 -29.00 12.34 -6.05
CA ASP A 331 -29.74 12.47 -4.79
C ASP A 331 -29.03 11.70 -3.68
N ALA A 332 -28.26 12.43 -2.87
CA ALA A 332 -27.51 11.85 -1.76
C ALA A 332 -28.40 11.08 -0.78
N ALA A 333 -29.60 11.58 -0.48
CA ALA A 333 -30.46 11.00 0.56
C ALA A 333 -30.96 9.59 0.19
N SER A 334 -31.09 9.29 -1.10
CA SER A 334 -31.60 8.02 -1.60
C SER A 334 -30.55 7.14 -2.30
N LEU A 335 -29.31 7.63 -2.45
CA LEU A 335 -28.25 6.87 -3.11
C LEU A 335 -27.95 5.57 -2.36
N VAL A 336 -28.00 4.46 -3.09
CA VAL A 336 -27.62 3.12 -2.66
C VAL A 336 -26.56 2.54 -3.59
N ARG A 337 -25.60 1.82 -3.01
CA ARG A 337 -24.59 1.06 -3.75
C ARG A 337 -25.14 -0.31 -4.12
N LEU A 338 -25.17 -0.62 -5.41
CA LEU A 338 -25.61 -1.93 -5.91
C LEU A 338 -24.45 -2.91 -6.08
N GLY A 339 -23.22 -2.40 -6.23
CA GLY A 339 -21.99 -3.18 -6.39
C GLY A 339 -21.38 -3.06 -7.78
N ASN A 340 -20.10 -3.44 -7.94
CA ASN A 340 -19.37 -3.42 -9.21
C ASN A 340 -19.47 -2.08 -9.97
N GLY A 341 -19.39 -0.95 -9.26
CA GLY A 341 -19.49 0.39 -9.83
C GLY A 341 -20.92 0.88 -10.08
N PHE A 342 -21.95 0.05 -9.87
CA PHE A 342 -23.35 0.48 -10.03
C PHE A 342 -23.91 1.06 -8.74
N PHE A 343 -24.63 2.17 -8.91
CA PHE A 343 -25.33 2.89 -7.86
C PHE A 343 -26.71 3.28 -8.35
N GLN A 344 -27.64 3.48 -7.43
CA GLN A 344 -28.97 3.96 -7.75
C GLN A 344 -29.38 5.00 -6.73
N ASP A 345 -29.95 6.11 -7.19
CA ASP A 345 -30.74 6.99 -6.33
C ASP A 345 -32.24 6.83 -6.65
N ARG A 346 -33.08 7.69 -6.08
CA ARG A 346 -34.53 7.62 -6.27
C ARG A 346 -34.96 7.67 -7.75
N GLU A 347 -34.21 8.38 -8.59
CA GLU A 347 -34.63 8.68 -9.96
C GLU A 347 -33.74 8.06 -11.03
N GLN A 348 -32.48 7.75 -10.72
CA GLN A 348 -31.45 7.49 -11.70
C GLN A 348 -30.55 6.31 -11.30
N LEU A 349 -30.28 5.44 -12.28
CA LEU A 349 -29.19 4.45 -12.21
C LEU A 349 -27.90 5.13 -12.67
N TRP A 350 -26.84 4.92 -11.90
CA TRP A 350 -25.52 5.49 -12.13
C TRP A 350 -24.47 4.40 -12.22
N PHE A 351 -23.40 4.70 -12.95
CA PHE A 351 -22.20 3.90 -12.98
C PHE A 351 -20.98 4.73 -12.64
N HIS A 352 -20.03 4.12 -11.94
CA HIS A 352 -18.73 4.67 -11.65
C HIS A 352 -17.65 3.64 -11.97
N ASP A 353 -16.75 3.97 -12.89
CA ASP A 353 -15.51 3.22 -13.07
C ASP A 353 -14.42 3.78 -12.16
N SER A 354 -13.71 2.88 -11.50
CA SER A 354 -12.47 3.12 -10.75
C SER A 354 -11.42 3.96 -11.48
N THR A 355 -11.39 3.96 -12.82
CA THR A 355 -10.46 4.79 -13.62
C THR A 355 -11.04 6.16 -13.99
N GLY A 356 -12.36 6.30 -13.99
CA GLY A 356 -13.07 7.50 -14.39
C GLY A 356 -13.14 8.54 -13.27
N SER A 357 -13.22 9.83 -13.63
CA SER A 357 -13.29 10.90 -12.63
C SER A 357 -14.69 11.17 -12.09
N MET A 358 -15.76 10.65 -12.73
CA MET A 358 -17.15 11.03 -12.46
C MET A 358 -18.14 9.87 -12.53
N PHE A 359 -19.31 10.07 -11.93
CA PHE A 359 -20.48 9.20 -12.10
C PHE A 359 -21.12 9.44 -13.48
N ILE A 360 -21.52 8.35 -14.12
CA ILE A 360 -22.19 8.33 -15.43
C ILE A 360 -23.66 7.98 -15.21
N ALA A 361 -24.56 8.86 -15.64
CA ALA A 361 -25.99 8.59 -15.64
C ALA A 361 -26.32 7.55 -16.73
N LEU A 362 -26.80 6.37 -16.34
CA LEU A 362 -27.14 5.29 -17.27
C LEU A 362 -28.56 5.39 -17.81
N GLY A 363 -29.53 5.59 -16.91
CA GLY A 363 -30.92 5.83 -17.25
C GLY A 363 -31.79 5.98 -16.01
N ARG A 364 -32.97 6.60 -16.17
CA ARG A 364 -33.95 6.71 -15.08
C ARG A 364 -34.33 5.35 -14.52
N CYS A 365 -34.55 5.24 -13.22
CA CYS A 365 -34.95 3.99 -12.57
C CYS A 365 -36.25 3.44 -13.19
N ALA A 366 -36.20 2.19 -13.66
CA ALA A 366 -37.38 1.43 -14.04
C ALA A 366 -38.07 0.84 -12.79
N PRO A 367 -39.32 0.34 -12.90
CA PRO A 367 -39.92 -0.47 -11.84
C PRO A 367 -39.03 -1.67 -11.47
N GLY A 368 -39.08 -2.07 -10.21
CA GLY A 368 -38.25 -3.15 -9.68
C GLY A 368 -36.85 -2.71 -9.27
N ALA A 369 -36.15 -3.58 -8.52
CA ALA A 369 -34.77 -3.35 -8.12
C ALA A 369 -33.81 -3.85 -9.21
N PRO A 370 -32.84 -3.04 -9.68
CA PRO A 370 -31.82 -3.49 -10.60
C PRO A 370 -30.99 -4.62 -9.99
N LYS A 371 -30.60 -5.57 -10.84
CA LYS A 371 -29.80 -6.73 -10.46
C LYS A 371 -28.39 -6.56 -11.02
N VAL A 372 -27.41 -6.58 -10.14
CA VAL A 372 -25.99 -6.56 -10.49
C VAL A 372 -25.43 -7.98 -10.43
N GLN A 373 -24.75 -8.40 -11.50
CA GLN A 373 -24.06 -9.68 -11.59
C GLN A 373 -22.72 -9.43 -12.26
N GLY A 374 -21.62 -9.39 -11.50
CA GLY A 374 -20.32 -9.00 -12.05
C GLY A 374 -20.36 -7.61 -12.70
N PRO A 375 -19.74 -7.41 -13.89
CA PRO A 375 -19.77 -6.14 -14.62
C PRO A 375 -21.12 -5.82 -15.29
N TRP A 376 -22.11 -6.70 -15.16
CA TRP A 376 -23.44 -6.49 -15.74
C TRP A 376 -24.43 -5.96 -14.70
N CYS A 377 -25.30 -5.05 -15.15
CA CYS A 377 -26.48 -4.61 -14.41
C CYS A 377 -27.70 -4.74 -15.32
N ARG A 378 -28.85 -5.11 -14.76
CA ARG A 378 -30.12 -5.09 -15.50
C ARG A 378 -31.25 -4.58 -14.64
N ASP A 379 -32.15 -3.83 -15.25
CA ASP A 379 -33.48 -3.56 -14.70
C ASP A 379 -34.52 -4.39 -15.49
N GLU A 380 -35.81 -4.08 -15.33
CA GLU A 380 -36.88 -4.79 -16.05
C GLU A 380 -36.92 -4.47 -17.56
N THR A 381 -36.22 -3.43 -18.00
CA THR A 381 -36.33 -2.84 -19.35
C THR A 381 -35.03 -2.83 -20.15
N ARG A 382 -33.88 -2.88 -19.48
CA ARG A 382 -32.56 -2.65 -20.05
C ARG A 382 -31.49 -3.50 -19.37
N VAL A 383 -30.41 -3.71 -20.10
CA VAL A 383 -29.20 -4.37 -19.63
C VAL A 383 -28.00 -3.48 -19.94
N TRP A 384 -27.07 -3.40 -19.00
CA TRP A 384 -25.81 -2.68 -19.12
C TRP A 384 -24.63 -3.60 -18.84
N PHE A 385 -23.54 -3.35 -19.54
CA PHE A 385 -22.20 -3.80 -19.20
C PHE A 385 -21.38 -2.55 -18.89
N HIS A 386 -20.96 -2.40 -17.63
CA HIS A 386 -20.41 -1.14 -17.12
C HIS A 386 -21.31 0.07 -17.49
N GLU A 387 -20.78 1.09 -18.15
CA GLU A 387 -21.52 2.26 -18.61
C GLU A 387 -22.34 2.04 -19.88
N HIS A 388 -22.13 0.92 -20.58
CA HIS A 388 -22.71 0.69 -21.90
C HIS A 388 -24.02 -0.05 -21.83
N GLN A 389 -25.09 0.57 -22.33
CA GLN A 389 -26.36 -0.11 -22.52
C GLN A 389 -26.29 -1.07 -23.72
N LEU A 390 -26.70 -2.32 -23.52
CA LEU A 390 -26.78 -3.32 -24.59
C LEU A 390 -28.11 -3.15 -25.34
N ALA A 391 -28.04 -2.57 -26.54
CA ALA A 391 -29.22 -2.35 -27.38
C ALA A 391 -29.90 -3.69 -27.74
N ASP A 392 -31.22 -3.78 -27.63
CA ASP A 392 -32.05 -4.98 -27.87
C ASP A 392 -31.68 -6.25 -27.07
N ALA A 393 -30.91 -6.12 -25.98
CA ALA A 393 -30.81 -7.19 -24.99
C ALA A 393 -32.19 -7.44 -24.37
N ASP A 394 -32.52 -8.71 -24.10
CA ASP A 394 -33.75 -9.07 -23.40
C ASP A 394 -33.47 -9.20 -21.88
N PRO A 395 -33.86 -8.20 -21.05
CA PRO A 395 -33.52 -8.19 -19.62
C PRO A 395 -34.18 -9.33 -18.84
N CYS A 396 -35.29 -9.87 -19.32
CA CYS A 396 -36.02 -10.95 -18.64
C CYS A 396 -35.24 -12.26 -18.69
N SER A 397 -34.59 -12.54 -19.82
CA SER A 397 -33.84 -13.78 -20.05
C SER A 397 -32.32 -13.61 -19.97
N PHE A 398 -31.82 -12.38 -19.80
CA PHE A 398 -30.39 -12.09 -19.72
C PHE A 398 -29.71 -12.75 -18.51
N GLN A 399 -28.60 -13.44 -18.79
CA GLN A 399 -27.78 -14.10 -17.79
C GLN A 399 -26.30 -14.09 -18.20
N PRO A 400 -25.40 -13.62 -17.31
CA PRO A 400 -23.96 -13.86 -17.46
C PRO A 400 -23.65 -15.35 -17.48
N VAL A 401 -22.83 -15.80 -18.44
CA VAL A 401 -22.51 -17.21 -18.62
C VAL A 401 -21.11 -17.52 -18.07
N SER A 402 -20.11 -16.76 -18.52
CA SER A 402 -18.73 -16.81 -18.05
C SER A 402 -18.06 -15.52 -18.49
N TYR A 403 -17.11 -14.95 -17.75
CA TYR A 403 -16.42 -13.77 -18.27
C TYR A 403 -15.64 -14.11 -19.56
N PRO A 404 -15.77 -13.34 -20.66
CA PRO A 404 -16.49 -12.06 -20.81
C PRO A 404 -17.91 -12.14 -21.43
N TYR A 405 -18.48 -13.35 -21.53
CA TYR A 405 -19.74 -13.64 -22.20
C TYR A 405 -20.99 -13.65 -21.31
N ALA A 406 -22.08 -13.17 -21.90
CA ALA A 406 -23.45 -13.30 -21.40
C ALA A 406 -24.39 -13.71 -22.54
N ALA A 407 -25.58 -14.19 -22.20
CA ALA A 407 -26.59 -14.53 -23.20
C ALA A 407 -27.98 -14.11 -22.73
N ASP A 408 -28.85 -13.85 -23.69
CA ASP A 408 -30.30 -13.72 -23.49
C ASP A 408 -31.03 -14.60 -24.51
N ALA A 409 -32.36 -14.65 -24.50
CA ALA A 409 -33.14 -15.51 -25.41
C ALA A 409 -32.81 -15.32 -26.90
N ARG A 410 -32.31 -14.16 -27.32
CA ARG A 410 -32.09 -13.77 -28.72
C ARG A 410 -30.62 -13.67 -29.11
N HIS A 411 -29.77 -13.21 -28.20
CA HIS A 411 -28.39 -12.85 -28.50
C HIS A 411 -27.37 -13.48 -27.54
N VAL A 412 -26.15 -13.61 -28.04
CA VAL A 412 -24.95 -13.82 -27.22
C VAL A 412 -24.16 -12.51 -27.23
N TRP A 413 -23.63 -12.16 -26.07
CA TRP A 413 -22.93 -10.92 -25.81
C TRP A 413 -21.51 -11.22 -25.35
N CYS A 414 -20.54 -10.49 -25.89
CA CYS A 414 -19.17 -10.42 -25.39
C CYS A 414 -18.95 -8.99 -24.88
N GLN A 415 -18.94 -8.82 -23.55
CA GLN A 415 -18.92 -7.50 -22.93
C GLN A 415 -20.09 -6.61 -23.43
N GLN A 416 -19.82 -5.42 -23.96
CA GLN A 416 -20.81 -4.51 -24.54
C GLN A 416 -21.24 -4.85 -25.99
N HIS A 417 -20.60 -5.83 -26.64
CA HIS A 417 -20.82 -6.14 -28.06
C HIS A 417 -21.64 -7.40 -28.25
N ARG A 418 -22.44 -7.44 -29.32
CA ARG A 418 -23.05 -8.69 -29.79
C ARG A 418 -21.98 -9.58 -30.39
N GLU A 419 -22.01 -10.86 -30.01
CA GLU A 419 -21.18 -11.87 -30.63
C GLU A 419 -21.73 -12.24 -32.01
N VAL A 420 -20.83 -12.45 -32.97
CA VAL A 420 -21.15 -12.76 -34.36
C VAL A 420 -20.50 -14.05 -34.83
N ASP A 421 -19.49 -14.57 -34.12
CA ASP A 421 -18.86 -15.85 -34.44
C ASP A 421 -19.82 -17.01 -34.11
N PRO A 422 -20.27 -17.79 -35.13
CA PRO A 422 -21.20 -18.89 -34.92
C PRO A 422 -20.70 -19.99 -33.97
N GLU A 423 -19.39 -20.26 -33.95
CA GLU A 423 -18.80 -21.28 -33.07
C GLU A 423 -18.84 -20.83 -31.61
N VAL A 424 -18.50 -19.57 -31.36
CA VAL A 424 -18.58 -18.97 -30.02
C VAL A 424 -20.03 -18.90 -29.55
N ILE A 425 -20.95 -18.47 -30.41
CA ILE A 425 -22.39 -18.43 -30.10
C ILE A 425 -22.87 -19.83 -29.69
N ALA A 426 -22.55 -20.86 -30.47
CA ALA A 426 -22.96 -22.24 -30.17
C ALA A 426 -22.40 -22.72 -28.82
N ALA A 427 -21.13 -22.44 -28.53
CA ALA A 427 -20.49 -22.80 -27.27
C ALA A 427 -21.12 -22.10 -26.06
N VAL A 428 -21.34 -20.78 -26.15
CA VAL A 428 -21.95 -19.99 -25.07
C VAL A 428 -23.40 -20.40 -24.84
N ARG A 429 -24.17 -20.63 -25.90
CA ARG A 429 -25.56 -21.15 -25.79
C ARG A 429 -25.60 -22.51 -25.11
N ALA A 430 -24.70 -23.43 -25.46
CA ALA A 430 -24.62 -24.74 -24.82
C ALA A 430 -24.24 -24.64 -23.33
N ALA A 431 -23.43 -23.66 -22.93
CA ALA A 431 -23.13 -23.38 -21.53
C ALA A 431 -24.32 -22.75 -20.79
N TRP A 432 -25.02 -21.80 -21.44
CA TRP A 432 -26.20 -21.15 -20.88
C TRP A 432 -27.33 -22.14 -20.59
N THR A 433 -27.62 -23.07 -21.50
CA THR A 433 -28.64 -24.13 -21.28
C THR A 433 -28.28 -25.03 -20.10
N ARG A 434 -26.98 -25.33 -19.90
CA ARG A 434 -26.49 -26.11 -18.75
C ARG A 434 -26.66 -25.36 -17.43
N LEU A 435 -26.44 -24.04 -17.42
CA LEU A 435 -26.68 -23.21 -16.24
C LEU A 435 -28.17 -23.16 -15.87
N ALA A 436 -29.05 -23.04 -16.86
CA ALA A 436 -30.49 -23.03 -16.64
C ALA A 436 -31.04 -24.36 -16.07
N SER A 437 -30.37 -25.49 -16.34
CA SER A 437 -30.78 -26.83 -15.88
C SER A 437 -30.12 -27.27 -14.56
N ALA A 438 -29.19 -26.49 -14.01
CA ALA A 438 -28.51 -26.76 -12.74
C ALA A 438 -29.07 -25.94 -11.56
N GLY A 439 -30.07 -25.10 -11.80
CA GLY A 439 -30.73 -24.22 -10.81
C GLY A 439 -32.06 -24.74 -10.26
N ASP A 440 -32.48 -25.93 -10.68
CA ASP A 440 -33.57 -26.74 -10.10
C ASP A 440 -32.95 -27.84 -9.20
#